data_AF-A0A428TGI0-F1
#
_entry.id   AF-A0A428TGI0-F1
#
_cell.length_a   1.000
_cell.length_b   1.000
_cell.length_c   1.000
_cell.angle_alpha   90.00
_cell.angle_beta   90.00
_cell.angle_gamma   90.00
#
_symmetry.space_group_name_H-M   'P 1'
#
loop_
_entity.id
_entity.type
_entity.pdbx_description
1 polymer ?
#
loop_
_entity_poly.entity_id
_entity_poly.type
_entity_poly.pdbx_seq_one_letter_code
_entity_poly.pdbx_strand_id
1 'polypeptide(L)'
;MAASAASIYDLALQSEQDLEKLQMLFASKNDDHSRLIQRQRERFQHWAGHLGVFAVPQASLDHRLENAPQTRDLILQLLRTLEKNIQHGQSTYLSLHPF
;
A
#
# COMPACT_ATOMS: atom_id res chain seq x y z
N MET A 1 16.73 -14.99 15.71
CA MET A 1 15.72 -13.95 16.00
C MET A 1 14.61 -14.12 14.98
N ALA A 2 13.39 -14.45 15.40
CA ALA A 2 12.27 -14.57 14.47
C ALA A 2 11.99 -13.16 13.92
N ALA A 3 12.05 -12.99 12.60
CA ALA A 3 11.51 -11.80 11.97
C ALA A 3 10.05 -11.69 12.44
N SER A 4 9.68 -10.57 13.06
CA SER A 4 8.29 -10.30 13.39
C SER A 4 7.49 -10.46 12.10
N ALA A 5 6.51 -11.38 12.09
CA ALA A 5 5.64 -11.54 10.93
C ALA A 5 5.00 -10.18 10.64
N ALA A 6 5.25 -9.62 9.46
CA ALA A 6 4.76 -8.30 9.09
C ALA A 6 3.24 -8.23 9.28
N SER A 7 2.76 -7.22 10.02
CA SER A 7 1.33 -7.01 10.25
C SER A 7 0.66 -6.38 9.03
N ILE A 8 -0.68 -6.41 8.99
CA ILE A 8 -1.45 -5.70 7.97
C ILE A 8 -1.17 -4.21 8.08
N TYR A 9 -1.09 -3.68 9.31
CA TYR A 9 -0.68 -2.30 9.58
C TYR A 9 0.66 -1.94 8.90
N ASP A 10 1.71 -2.75 9.14
CA ASP A 10 3.06 -2.44 8.64
C ASP A 10 3.12 -2.43 7.11
N LEU A 11 2.53 -3.45 6.47
CA LEU A 11 2.52 -3.55 5.01
C LEU A 11 1.63 -2.48 4.36
N ALA A 12 0.54 -2.09 5.01
CA ALA A 12 -0.32 -1.03 4.52
C ALA A 12 0.36 0.34 4.63
N LEU A 13 1.11 0.59 5.71
CA LEU A 13 1.90 1.80 5.87
C LEU A 13 2.99 1.91 4.80
N GLN A 14 3.70 0.81 4.53
CA GLN A 14 4.69 0.74 3.45
C GLN A 14 4.06 1.02 2.08
N SER A 15 2.90 0.41 1.81
CA SER A 15 2.15 0.62 0.56
C SER A 15 1.74 2.09 0.36
N GLU A 16 1.30 2.76 1.43
CA GLU A 16 0.92 4.18 1.39
C GLU A 16 2.13 5.07 1.06
N GLN A 17 3.28 4.80 1.69
CA GLN A 17 4.53 5.53 1.42
C GLN A 17 4.99 5.35 -0.03
N ASP A 18 4.88 4.13 -0.56
CA ASP A 18 5.32 3.86 -1.93
C ASP A 18 4.36 4.44 -2.98
N LEU A 19 3.05 4.46 -2.70
CA LEU A 19 2.07 5.17 -3.52
C LEU A 19 2.33 6.69 -3.53
N GLU A 20 2.66 7.27 -2.38
CA GLU A 20 3.00 8.68 -2.27
C GLU A 20 4.27 9.03 -3.07
N LYS A 21 5.33 8.22 -2.96
CA LYS A 21 6.53 8.38 -3.80
C LYS A 21 6.20 8.27 -5.28
N LEU A 22 5.39 7.29 -5.68
CA LEU A 22 4.97 7.10 -7.06
C LEU A 22 4.17 8.33 -7.54
N GLN A 23 3.28 8.88 -6.72
CA GLN A 23 2.55 10.10 -7.06
C GLN A 23 3.49 11.29 -7.28
N MET A 24 4.52 11.45 -6.44
CA MET A 24 5.52 12.51 -6.60
C MET A 24 6.33 12.37 -7.90
N LEU A 25 6.72 11.14 -8.29
CA LEU A 25 7.42 10.90 -9.55
C LEU A 25 6.60 11.35 -10.76
N PHE A 26 5.28 11.12 -10.73
CA PHE A 26 4.37 11.49 -11.80
C PHE A 26 3.71 12.86 -11.60
N ALA A 27 4.21 13.69 -10.68
CA ALA A 27 3.61 15.01 -10.39
C ALA A 27 3.84 16.05 -11.49
N SER A 28 4.79 15.82 -12.42
CA SER A 28 5.11 16.78 -13.47
C SER A 28 4.06 16.79 -14.60
N LYS A 29 3.27 17.88 -14.64
CA LYS A 29 2.29 18.31 -15.66
C LYS A 29 1.05 17.43 -15.82
N ASN A 30 0.02 17.66 -15.00
CA ASN A 30 -1.42 17.41 -15.27
C ASN A 30 -1.71 16.19 -16.17
N ASP A 31 -1.00 15.10 -15.91
CA ASP A 31 -0.93 13.92 -16.75
C ASP A 31 -2.01 12.93 -16.29
N ASP A 32 -2.59 12.20 -17.24
CA ASP A 32 -3.61 11.19 -16.96
C ASP A 32 -3.04 10.12 -16.00
N HIS A 33 -1.74 9.83 -16.09
CA HIS A 33 -1.04 8.95 -15.15
C HIS A 33 -1.03 9.50 -13.73
N SER A 34 -0.76 10.79 -13.55
CA SER A 34 -0.77 11.45 -12.23
C SER A 34 -2.14 11.35 -11.55
N ARG A 35 -3.21 11.63 -12.32
CA ARG A 35 -4.60 11.54 -11.84
C ARG A 35 -4.99 10.10 -11.53
N LEU A 36 -4.53 9.14 -12.33
CA LEU A 36 -4.78 7.73 -12.08
C LEU A 36 -4.12 7.28 -10.78
N ILE A 37 -2.86 7.62 -10.54
CA ILE A 37 -2.12 7.26 -9.32
C ILE A 37 -2.79 7.89 -8.09
N GLN A 38 -3.17 9.17 -8.18
CA GLN A 38 -3.92 9.84 -7.11
C GLN A 38 -5.21 9.08 -6.76
N ARG A 39 -6.02 8.71 -7.77
CA ARG A 39 -7.26 7.94 -7.54
C ARG A 39 -6.97 6.58 -6.90
N GLN A 40 -5.89 5.89 -7.28
CA GLN A 40 -5.54 4.62 -6.66
C GLN A 40 -5.14 4.81 -5.19
N ARG A 41 -4.39 5.88 -4.87
CA ARG A 41 -4.05 6.23 -3.49
C ARG A 41 -5.30 6.53 -2.66
N GLU A 42 -6.21 7.36 -3.17
CA GLU A 42 -7.48 7.67 -2.50
C GLU A 42 -8.31 6.40 -2.23
N ARG A 43 -8.39 5.48 -3.20
CA ARG A 43 -9.06 4.18 -3.03
C ARG A 43 -8.41 3.33 -1.94
N PHE A 44 -7.08 3.30 -1.90
CA PHE A 44 -6.33 2.58 -0.87
C PHE A 44 -6.57 3.17 0.53
N GLN A 45 -6.51 4.49 0.66
CA GLN A 45 -6.80 5.20 1.90
C GLN A 45 -8.24 4.95 2.38
N HIS A 46 -9.22 4.97 1.47
CA HIS A 46 -10.60 4.64 1.80
C HIS A 46 -10.76 3.21 2.30
N TRP A 47 -10.11 2.23 1.64
CA TRP A 47 -10.09 0.85 2.11
C TRP A 47 -9.48 0.74 3.52
N ALA A 48 -8.33 1.38 3.72
CA ALA A 48 -7.60 1.33 4.99
C ALA A 48 -8.41 1.97 6.13
N GLY A 49 -9.03 3.13 5.87
CA GLY A 49 -9.90 3.82 6.83
C GLY A 49 -11.18 3.04 7.13
N HIS A 50 -11.86 2.53 6.10
CA HIS A 50 -13.10 1.76 6.28
C HIS A 50 -12.89 0.48 7.09
N LEU A 51 -11.74 -0.19 6.89
CA LEU A 51 -11.40 -1.38 7.65
C LEU A 51 -10.55 -1.10 8.90
N GLY A 52 -10.39 0.15 9.32
CA GLY A 52 -9.63 0.47 10.53
C GLY A 52 -8.23 -0.14 10.54
N VAL A 53 -7.55 -0.18 9.39
CA VAL A 53 -6.18 -0.72 9.29
C VAL A 53 -5.23 0.02 10.23
N PHE A 54 -5.36 1.35 10.27
CA PHE A 54 -4.57 2.23 11.14
C PHE A 54 -5.30 2.60 12.44
N ALA A 55 -6.32 1.85 12.85
CA ALA A 55 -7.01 2.09 14.11
C ALA A 55 -6.12 1.69 15.31
N VAL A 56 -6.51 2.13 16.51
CA VAL A 56 -5.86 1.70 17.76
C VAL A 56 -5.82 0.17 17.86
N PRO A 57 -4.84 -0.45 18.55
CA PRO A 57 -4.59 -1.89 18.48
C PRO A 57 -5.84 -2.76 18.64
N GLN A 58 -6.72 -2.46 19.59
CA GLN A 58 -7.94 -3.24 19.87
C GLN A 58 -9.06 -3.06 18.82
N ALA A 59 -8.95 -2.06 17.94
CA ALA A 59 -9.88 -1.82 16.85
C ALA A 59 -9.23 -2.06 15.47
N SER A 60 -7.95 -2.42 15.44
CA SER A 60 -7.17 -2.61 14.22
C SER A 60 -7.66 -3.81 13.41
N LEU A 61 -7.44 -3.79 12.10
CA LEU A 61 -7.76 -4.92 11.24
C LEU A 61 -6.98 -6.18 11.65
N ASP A 62 -5.72 -6.03 12.09
CA ASP A 62 -4.91 -7.14 12.62
C ASP A 62 -5.58 -7.82 13.81
N HIS A 63 -6.06 -7.06 14.80
CA HIS A 63 -6.73 -7.64 15.98
C HIS A 63 -8.07 -8.29 15.60
N ARG A 64 -8.87 -7.64 14.76
CA ARG A 64 -10.17 -8.20 14.32
C ARG A 64 -10.01 -9.52 13.55
N LEU A 65 -8.86 -9.77 12.94
CA LEU A 65 -8.55 -10.98 12.19
C LEU A 65 -7.69 -11.98 12.96
N GLU A 66 -7.45 -11.78 14.25
CA GLU A 66 -6.61 -12.68 15.06
C GLU A 66 -7.12 -14.13 15.03
N ASN A 67 -8.45 -14.32 14.96
CA ASN A 67 -9.14 -15.61 14.90
C ASN A 67 -9.49 -16.05 13.46
N ALA A 68 -9.05 -15.31 12.45
CA ALA A 68 -9.30 -15.58 11.03
C ALA A 68 -7.98 -15.57 10.22
N PRO A 69 -7.05 -16.49 10.51
CA PRO A 69 -5.70 -16.46 9.95
C PRO A 69 -5.67 -16.54 8.42
N GLN A 70 -6.58 -17.30 7.81
CA GLN A 70 -6.66 -17.42 6.34
C GLN A 70 -6.98 -16.08 5.67
N THR A 71 -7.92 -15.31 6.24
CA THR A 71 -8.27 -13.98 5.74
C THR A 71 -7.13 -12.99 5.95
N ARG A 72 -6.49 -13.03 7.12
CA ARG A 72 -5.30 -12.22 7.41
C ARG A 72 -4.19 -12.49 6.39
N ASP A 73 -3.86 -13.76 6.16
CA ASP A 73 -2.79 -14.16 5.27
C ASP A 73 -3.07 -13.76 3.81
N LEU A 74 -4.34 -13.85 3.38
CA LEU A 74 -4.77 -13.34 2.07
C LEU A 74 -4.56 -11.82 1.94
N ILE A 75 -4.93 -11.04 2.95
CA ILE A 75 -4.73 -9.59 2.95
C ILE A 75 -3.24 -9.26 2.89
N LEU A 76 -2.42 -9.94 3.69
CA LEU A 76 -0.95 -9.78 3.65
C LEU A 76 -0.39 -10.09 2.26
N GLN A 77 -0.87 -11.15 1.61
CA GLN A 77 -0.44 -11.49 0.25
C GLN A 77 -0.85 -10.43 -0.77
N LEU A 78 -2.07 -9.88 -0.66
CA LEU A 78 -2.54 -8.81 -1.54
C LEU A 78 -1.72 -7.52 -1.35
N LEU A 79 -1.40 -7.15 -0.11
CA LEU A 79 -0.55 -5.98 0.17
C LEU A 79 0.86 -6.15 -0.39
N ARG A 80 1.49 -7.33 -0.23
CA ARG A 80 2.79 -7.62 -0.85
C ARG A 80 2.74 -7.59 -2.38
N THR A 81 1.62 -8.00 -2.97
CA THR A 81 1.42 -7.94 -4.42
C THR A 81 1.30 -6.49 -4.89
N LEU A 82 0.56 -5.67 -4.14
CA LEU A 82 0.44 -4.25 -4.39
C LEU A 82 1.80 -3.54 -4.31
N GLU A 83 2.58 -3.80 -3.25
CA GLU A 83 3.93 -3.25 -3.06
C GLU A 83 4.83 -3.55 -4.27
N LYS A 84 4.90 -4.82 -4.70
CA LYS A 84 5.69 -5.21 -5.88
C LYS A 84 5.25 -4.50 -7.15
N ASN A 85 3.94 -4.31 -7.34
CA ASN A 85 3.42 -3.61 -8.52
C ASN A 85 3.77 -2.11 -8.49
N ILE A 86 3.72 -1.47 -7.32
CA ILE A 86 4.11 -0.06 -7.16
C ILE A 86 5.60 0.10 -7.44
N GLN A 87 6.45 -0.74 -6.84
CA GLN A 87 7.89 -0.75 -7.06
C GLN A 87 8.24 -0.99 -8.53
N HIS A 88 7.52 -1.87 -9.21
CA HIS A 88 7.66 -2.06 -10.65
C HIS A 88 7.33 -0.78 -11.43
N GLY A 89 6.22 -0.10 -11.11
CA GLY A 89 5.85 1.18 -11.73
C GLY A 89 6.90 2.27 -11.52
N GLN A 90 7.45 2.38 -10.32
CA GLN A 90 8.54 3.32 -10.00
C GLN A 90 9.80 3.01 -10.82
N SER A 91 10.22 1.74 -10.86
CA SER A 91 11.39 1.30 -11.62
C SER A 91 11.23 1.56 -13.13
N THR A 92 10.05 1.28 -13.68
CA THR A 92 9.74 1.57 -15.09
C THR A 92 9.80 3.07 -15.37
N TYR A 93 9.26 3.93 -14.50
CA TYR A 93 9.35 5.37 -14.69
C TYR A 93 10.80 5.87 -14.70
N LEU A 94 11.61 5.44 -13.72
CA LEU A 94 13.01 5.84 -13.59
C LEU A 94 13.89 5.34 -14.74
N SER A 95 13.59 4.15 -15.28
CA SER A 95 14.33 3.62 -16.44
C SER A 95 13.99 4.33 -17.76
N LEU A 96 12.77 4.86 -17.90
CA LEU A 96 12.35 5.65 -19.07
C LEU A 96 12.77 7.11 -19.00
N HIS A 97 13.04 7.63 -17.79
CA HIS A 97 13.48 9.00 -17.55
C HIS A 97 14.81 9.01 -16.76
N PRO A 98 15.89 8.44 -17.34
CA PRO A 98 17.21 8.55 -16.74
C PRO A 98 17.66 10.02 -16.76
N PHE A 99 18.37 10.42 -15.71
CA PHE A 99 18.91 11.78 -15.53
C PHE A 99 19.64 12.32 -16.76
#